data_AF-A0A3B8VRX0-F1
#
_entry.id   AF-A0A3B8VRX0-F1
#
_cell.length_a   1.000
_cell.length_b   1.000
_cell.length_c   1.000
_cell.angle_alpha   90.00
_cell.angle_beta   90.00
_cell.angle_gamma   90.00
#
_symmetry.space_group_name_H-M   'P 1'
#
loop_
_entity.id
_entity.type
_entity.pdbx_description
1 polymer ?
#
loop_
_entity_poly.entity_id
_entity_poly.type
_entity_poly.pdbx_seq_one_letter_code
_entity_poly.pdbx_strand_id
1 'polypeptide(L)'
;MNGGPKFYLGGASDRALGLAGRQSDMYLAWILPQDEISAFFDRARAQFAAAGRAPGFGLRTHIITRPTEAEAWDAAEDLLS
;
A
#
# COMPACT_ATOMS: atom_id res chain seq x y z
N MET A 1 18.72 4.60 12.73
CA MET A 1 18.26 4.80 11.34
C MET A 1 19.52 4.88 10.49
N ASN A 2 19.73 4.00 9.52
CA ASN A 2 21.05 3.81 8.89
C ASN A 2 21.45 4.89 7.87
N GLY A 3 20.89 6.10 7.92
CA GLY A 3 21.31 7.26 7.09
C GLY A 3 21.16 7.13 5.57
N GLY A 4 20.85 5.93 5.06
CA GLY A 4 20.67 5.64 3.64
C GLY A 4 19.22 5.77 3.16
N PRO A 5 18.99 5.59 1.84
CA PRO A 5 17.65 5.60 1.27
C PRO A 5 16.74 4.56 1.91
N LYS A 6 15.48 4.92 2.13
CA LYS A 6 14.46 3.98 2.60
C LYS A 6 14.13 2.95 1.52
N PHE A 7 13.97 1.69 1.91
CA PHE A 7 13.59 0.61 1.02
C PHE A 7 12.09 0.33 1.10
N TYR A 8 11.40 0.47 -0.03
CA TYR A 8 9.96 0.26 -0.14
C TYR A 8 9.70 -1.06 -0.87
N LEU A 9 8.83 -1.91 -0.31
CA LEU A 9 8.41 -3.16 -0.94
C LEU A 9 6.90 -3.28 -0.93
N GLY A 10 6.35 -3.89 -1.99
CA GLY A 10 4.95 -4.29 -2.08
C GLY A 10 4.82 -5.75 -2.47
N GLY A 11 3.58 -6.18 -2.69
CA GLY A 11 3.23 -7.53 -3.11
C GLY A 11 2.40 -8.29 -2.08
N ALA A 12 1.33 -8.95 -2.53
CA ALA A 12 0.30 -9.52 -1.65
C ALA A 12 0.49 -11.01 -1.29
N SER A 13 1.49 -11.68 -1.86
CA SER A 13 1.78 -13.07 -1.53
C SER A 13 2.43 -13.18 -0.15
N ASP A 14 2.25 -14.31 0.54
CA ASP A 14 2.86 -14.52 1.85
C ASP A 14 4.39 -14.44 1.81
N ARG A 15 4.99 -14.87 0.68
CA ARG A 15 6.44 -14.71 0.45
C ARG A 15 6.85 -13.24 0.36
N ALA A 16 6.07 -12.41 -0.33
CA ALA A 16 6.34 -10.98 -0.45
C ALA A 16 6.15 -10.26 0.89
N LEU A 17 5.08 -10.57 1.63
CA LEU A 17 4.85 -10.02 2.97
C LEU A 17 5.97 -10.42 3.94
N GLY A 18 6.42 -11.67 3.90
CA GLY A 18 7.54 -12.13 4.71
C GLY A 18 8.86 -11.43 4.36
N LEU A 19 9.14 -11.22 3.06
CA LEU A 19 10.29 -10.45 2.61
C LEU A 19 10.22 -9.00 3.10
N ALA A 20 9.06 -8.35 2.93
CA ALA A 20 8.84 -6.97 3.35
C ALA A 20 9.03 -6.81 4.86
N GLY A 21 8.46 -7.71 5.67
CA GLY A 21 8.61 -7.69 7.13
C GLY A 21 10.07 -7.78 7.57
N ARG A 22 10.89 -8.57 6.87
CA ARG A 22 12.32 -8.72 7.19
C ARG A 22 13.20 -7.60 6.67
N GLN A 23 12.90 -7.00 5.52
CA GLN A 23 13.87 -6.17 4.79
C GLN A 23 13.41 -4.77 4.38
N SER A 24 12.11 -4.46 4.36
CA SER A 24 11.64 -3.12 3.95
C SER A 24 11.53 -2.15 5.13
N ASP A 25 11.68 -0.86 4.87
CA ASP A 25 11.34 0.22 5.80
C ASP A 25 9.85 0.61 5.69
N MET A 26 9.29 0.47 4.49
CA MET A 26 7.92 0.85 4.16
C MET A 26 7.27 -0.25 3.31
N TYR A 27 6.09 -0.69 3.73
CA TYR A 27 5.25 -1.57 2.95
C TYR A 27 4.26 -0.77 2.10
N LEU A 28 4.24 -1.02 0.79
CA LEU A 28 3.47 -0.25 -0.18
C LEU A 28 2.36 -1.14 -0.76
N ALA A 29 1.10 -0.81 -0.44
CA ALA A 29 -0.09 -1.57 -0.82
C ALA A 29 -0.84 -0.92 -1.98
N TRP A 30 -1.51 -1.73 -2.80
CA TRP A 30 -2.59 -1.25 -3.66
C TRP A 30 -3.82 -0.92 -2.82
N ILE A 31 -4.68 -0.04 -3.32
CA ILE A 31 -5.99 0.18 -2.70
C ILE A 31 -6.87 -1.06 -2.85
N LEU A 32 -7.66 -1.33 -1.82
CA LEU A 32 -8.68 -2.36 -1.74
C LEU A 32 -9.88 -1.76 -0.97
N PRO A 33 -11.07 -2.40 -1.01
CA PRO A 33 -12.15 -2.06 -0.12
C PRO A 33 -11.70 -2.00 1.35
N GLN A 34 -12.36 -1.18 2.16
CA GLN A 34 -11.91 -0.85 3.52
C GLN A 34 -11.73 -2.10 4.41
N ASP A 35 -12.64 -3.06 4.33
CA ASP A 35 -12.56 -4.27 5.16
C ASP A 35 -11.42 -5.19 4.70
N GLU A 36 -11.24 -5.34 3.38
CA GLU A 36 -10.16 -6.14 2.80
C GLU A 36 -8.78 -5.57 3.10
N ILE A 37 -8.63 -4.24 2.99
CA ILE A 37 -7.34 -3.59 3.23
C ILE A 37 -6.94 -3.61 4.70
N SER A 38 -7.92 -3.55 5.61
CA SER A 38 -7.68 -3.67 7.04
C SER A 38 -7.07 -5.03 7.39
N ALA A 39 -7.72 -6.11 6.95
CA ALA A 39 -7.24 -7.48 7.15
C ALA A 39 -5.86 -7.72 6.49
N PHE A 40 -5.62 -7.10 5.34
CA PHE A 40 -4.34 -7.17 4.67
C PHE A 40 -3.22 -6.47 5.45
N PHE A 41 -3.47 -5.28 6.00
CA PHE A 41 -2.48 -4.58 6.82
C PHE A 41 -2.20 -5.29 8.14
N ASP A 42 -3.16 -6.02 8.71
CA ASP A 42 -2.92 -6.87 9.88
C ASP A 42 -1.95 -8.02 9.56
N ARG A 43 -2.13 -8.68 8.41
CA ARG A 43 -1.18 -9.70 7.94
C ARG A 43 0.22 -9.12 7.72
N ALA A 44 0.31 -7.93 7.14
CA ALA A 44 1.58 -7.24 6.97
C ALA A 44 2.21 -6.92 8.34
N ARG A 45 1.46 -6.32 9.28
CA ARG A 45 1.92 -6.03 10.65
C ARG A 45 2.48 -7.27 11.33
N ALA A 46 1.81 -8.41 11.20
CA ALA A 46 2.27 -9.67 11.79
C ALA A 46 3.67 -10.10 11.27
N GLN A 47 3.97 -9.91 9.98
CA GLN A 47 5.27 -10.25 9.42
C GLN A 47 6.40 -9.34 9.94
N PHE A 48 6.13 -8.05 10.12
CA PHE A 48 7.11 -7.12 10.72
C PHE A 48 7.33 -7.45 12.21
N ALA A 49 6.25 -7.71 12.95
CA ALA A 49 6.32 -8.10 14.35
C ALA A 49 7.11 -9.40 14.56
N ALA A 50 6.90 -10.40 13.70
CA ALA A 50 7.67 -11.66 13.71
C ALA A 50 9.18 -11.44 13.46
N ALA A 51 9.55 -10.36 12.78
CA ALA A 51 10.94 -9.96 12.57
C ALA A 51 11.48 -8.97 13.63
N GLY A 52 10.69 -8.64 14.66
CA GLY A 52 11.05 -7.65 15.69
C GLY A 52 11.14 -6.22 15.16
N ARG A 53 10.44 -5.90 14.07
CA ARG A 53 10.48 -4.60 13.37
C ARG A 53 9.11 -3.94 13.41
N ALA A 54 9.08 -2.61 13.32
CA ALA A 54 7.85 -1.85 13.16
C ALA A 54 7.68 -1.45 11.68
N PRO A 55 6.49 -1.64 11.07
CA PRO A 55 6.25 -1.24 9.70
C PRO A 55 5.96 0.27 9.57
N GLY A 56 6.42 0.88 8.49
CA GLY A 56 5.73 2.02 7.89
C GLY A 56 4.86 1.55 6.72
N PHE A 57 3.76 2.27 6.43
CA PHE A 57 2.81 1.90 5.38
C PHE A 57 2.62 3.03 4.36
N GLY A 58 2.37 2.65 3.11
CA GLY A 58 1.98 3.55 2.04
C GLY A 58 0.93 2.90 1.14
N LEU A 59 0.12 3.73 0.48
CA LEU A 59 -0.90 3.32 -0.46
C LEU A 59 -0.58 3.86 -1.85
N ARG A 60 -0.63 2.99 -2.86
CA ARG A 60 -0.62 3.38 -4.26
C ARG A 60 -2.06 3.50 -4.74
N THR A 61 -2.47 4.73 -5.04
CA THR A 61 -3.79 5.05 -5.58
C THR A 61 -3.69 6.06 -6.73
N HIS A 62 -4.72 6.11 -7.57
CA HIS A 62 -4.96 7.20 -8.50
C HIS A 62 -6.10 8.05 -7.95
N ILE A 63 -5.94 9.37 -7.98
CA ILE A 63 -6.96 10.30 -7.50
C ILE A 63 -7.35 11.17 -8.69
N ILE A 64 -8.63 11.12 -9.05
CA ILE A 64 -9.22 11.98 -10.08
C ILE A 64 -9.98 13.08 -9.34
N THR A 65 -9.55 14.32 -9.49
CA THR A 65 -10.15 15.48 -8.82
C THR A 65 -10.69 16.47 -9.83
N ARG A 66 -11.89 16.98 -9.60
CA ARG A 66 -12.56 18.03 -10.38
C ARG A 66 -13.41 18.91 -9.45
N PRO A 67 -13.81 20.12 -9.90
CA PRO A 67 -14.72 20.99 -9.14
C PRO A 67 -16.02 20.32 -8.70
N THR A 68 -16.57 19.40 -9.49
CA THR A 68 -17.77 18.63 -9.16
C THR A 68 -17.54 17.13 -9.28
N GLU A 69 -18.38 16.34 -8.60
CA GLU A 69 -18.32 14.87 -8.67
C GLU A 69 -18.62 14.35 -10.09
N ALA A 70 -19.61 14.94 -10.77
CA ALA A 70 -19.96 14.56 -12.13
C ALA A 70 -18.78 14.73 -13.10
N GLU A 71 -18.09 15.88 -13.06
CA GLU A 71 -16.90 16.12 -13.88
C GLU A 71 -15.77 15.11 -13.57
N ALA A 72 -15.64 14.66 -12.32
CA ALA A 72 -14.62 13.67 -11.94
C ALA A 72 -14.92 12.30 -12.53
N TRP A 73 -16.19 11.91 -12.59
CA TRP A 73 -16.63 10.66 -13.25
C TRP A 73 -16.50 10.73 -14.76
N ASP A 74 -16.88 11.84 -15.39
CA ASP A 74 -16.69 12.05 -16.83
C ASP A 74 -15.21 11.92 -17.21
N ALA A 75 -14.32 12.55 -16.43
CA ALA A 75 -12.87 12.41 -16.63
C ALA A 75 -12.34 10.99 -16.37
N ALA A 76 -13.02 10.19 -15.55
CA ALA A 76 -12.65 8.79 -15.32
C ALA A 76 -13.05 7.90 -16.51
N GLU A 77 -14.23 8.13 -17.09
CA GLU A 77 -14.69 7.46 -18.32
C GLU A 77 -13.74 7.75 -19.49
N ASP A 78 -13.35 9.01 -19.69
CA ASP A 78 -12.40 9.42 -20.74
C ASP A 78 -11.03 8.75 -20.63
N LEU A 79 -10.58 8.41 -19.41
CA LEU A 79 -9.30 7.72 -19.18
C LEU A 79 -9.34 6.22 -19.52
N LEU A 80 -10.55 5.65 -19.62
CA LEU A 80 -10.78 4.22 -19.86
C LEU A 80 -11.08 3.90 -21.32
N SER A 81 -11.43 4.90 -22.13
CA SER A 81 -11.67 4.80 -23.58
C SER A 81 -10.38 4.81 -24.39
#